data_AF-A0A673A2D5-F1
#
_entry.id   AF-A0A673A2D5-F1
#
_cell.length_a   1.000
_cell.length_b   1.000
_cell.length_c   1.000
_cell.angle_alpha   90.00
_cell.angle_beta   90.00
_cell.angle_gamma   90.00
#
_symmetry.space_group_name_H-M   'P 1'
#
loop_
_entity.id
_entity.type
_entity.pdbx_description
1 polymer ?
#
loop_
_entity_poly.entity_id
_entity_poly.type
_entity_poly.pdbx_seq_one_letter_code
_entity_poly.pdbx_strand_id
1 'polypeptide(L)'
;LKEYKVIGRLLPSAKNPTPPLYRMRIFAPNHVVAKSRFWYFVSQLRKMKKASGETVYCGLVHEKTPLKVKNFGIWLRYDSRSGTHNMYREYRDLTTSGAVTQCYRDMGARHRARAHSIQIMKVEVIAANKCRRPAVKQFHVSLLKQLILMLRFHYVEPARLGSARLGIPRERFHYKILLTLQYLVVIVMQRVTSVSSVQRVADKLARCVVSSEFLRRPPKTESPQPTMV
;
A
#
# COMPACT_ATOMS: atom_id res chain seq x y z
N LEU A 1 1.16 -5.24 -14.33
CA LEU A 1 0.14 -5.40 -15.40
C LEU A 1 0.08 -4.10 -16.23
N LYS A 2 -0.43 -4.14 -17.46
CA LYS A 2 -0.67 -2.96 -18.30
C LYS A 2 -2.18 -2.79 -18.51
N GLU A 3 -2.65 -1.55 -18.60
CA GLU A 3 -4.07 -1.26 -18.88
C GLU A 3 -4.28 -1.20 -20.40
N TYR A 4 -5.27 -1.95 -20.89
CA TYR A 4 -5.67 -1.96 -22.29
C TYR A 4 -7.12 -1.52 -22.41
N LYS A 5 -7.38 -0.64 -23.38
CA LYS A 5 -8.72 -0.33 -23.88
C LYS A 5 -8.98 -1.24 -25.06
N VAL A 6 -9.89 -2.20 -24.87
CA VAL A 6 -10.30 -3.14 -25.92
C VAL A 6 -11.72 -2.79 -26.35
N ILE A 7 -11.93 -2.68 -27.66
CA ILE A 7 -13.23 -2.45 -28.27
C ILE A 7 -13.50 -3.58 -29.25
N GLY A 8 -14.68 -4.18 -29.15
CA GLY A 8 -15.13 -5.22 -30.08
C GLY A 8 -16.61 -5.09 -30.40
N ARG A 9 -17.02 -5.72 -31.49
CA ARG A 9 -18.40 -5.77 -31.98
C ARG A 9 -18.69 -7.14 -32.60
N LEU A 10 -19.96 -7.43 -32.85
CA LEU A 10 -20.33 -8.56 -33.72
C LEU A 10 -19.98 -8.23 -35.17
N LEU A 11 -19.81 -9.26 -35.99
CA LEU A 11 -19.68 -9.07 -37.43
C LEU A 11 -20.99 -8.50 -37.98
N PRO A 12 -20.94 -7.48 -38.86
CA PRO A 12 -22.12 -6.99 -39.57
C PRO A 12 -22.83 -8.13 -40.31
N SER A 13 -24.15 -8.16 -40.22
CA SER A 13 -25.02 -9.14 -40.91
C SER A 13 -26.14 -8.40 -41.62
N ALA A 14 -26.78 -9.01 -42.64
CA ALA A 14 -27.94 -8.43 -43.32
C ALA A 14 -29.06 -8.00 -42.36
N LYS A 15 -29.23 -8.73 -41.24
CA LYS A 15 -30.21 -8.40 -40.19
C LYS A 15 -29.78 -7.24 -39.28
N ASN A 16 -28.48 -7.02 -39.12
CA ASN A 16 -27.93 -5.95 -38.28
C ASN A 16 -26.63 -5.42 -38.91
N PRO A 17 -26.75 -4.43 -39.81
CA PRO A 17 -25.59 -3.91 -40.55
C PRO A 17 -24.65 -3.09 -39.65
N THR A 18 -25.17 -2.49 -38.57
CA THR A 18 -24.40 -1.62 -37.66
C THR A 18 -24.48 -2.13 -36.22
N PRO A 19 -23.77 -3.23 -35.89
CA PRO A 19 -23.79 -3.78 -34.54
C PRO A 19 -23.12 -2.81 -33.54
N PRO A 20 -23.60 -2.76 -32.29
CA PRO A 20 -23.07 -1.86 -31.27
C PRO A 20 -21.62 -2.20 -30.89
N LEU A 21 -20.83 -1.17 -30.58
CA LEU A 21 -19.46 -1.33 -30.11
C LEU A 21 -19.42 -1.43 -28.59
N TYR A 22 -18.71 -2.44 -28.08
CA TYR A 22 -18.50 -2.62 -26.66
C TYR A 22 -17.05 -2.33 -26.28
N ARG A 23 -16.88 -1.49 -25.27
CA ARG A 23 -15.58 -1.08 -24.74
C ARG A 23 -15.36 -1.66 -23.34
N MET A 24 -14.20 -2.27 -23.12
CA MET A 24 -13.76 -2.70 -21.78
C MET A 24 -12.37 -2.16 -21.45
N ARG A 25 -12.14 -1.96 -20.16
CA ARG A 25 -10.81 -1.72 -19.58
C ARG A 25 -10.29 -3.06 -19.06
N ILE A 26 -9.21 -3.55 -19.64
CA ILE A 26 -8.65 -4.87 -19.33
C ILE A 26 -7.23 -4.70 -18.82
N PHE A 27 -6.92 -5.32 -17.67
CA PHE A 27 -5.57 -5.34 -17.12
C PHE A 27 -4.89 -6.67 -17.49
N ALA A 28 -3.82 -6.61 -18.28
CA ALA A 28 -3.14 -7.79 -18.81
C ALA A 28 -1.64 -7.55 -18.99
N PRO A 29 -0.80 -8.59 -19.08
CA PRO A 29 0.63 -8.42 -19.35
C PRO A 29 0.88 -7.95 -20.80
N ASN A 30 0.16 -8.49 -21.77
CA ASN A 30 0.30 -8.18 -23.20
C ASN A 30 -1.07 -8.03 -23.87
N HIS A 31 -1.09 -7.55 -25.11
CA HIS A 31 -2.30 -7.29 -25.87
C HIS A 31 -3.04 -8.58 -26.27
N VAL A 32 -2.34 -9.71 -26.43
CA VAL A 32 -2.94 -11.02 -26.75
C VAL A 32 -3.83 -11.50 -25.61
N VAL A 33 -3.31 -11.47 -24.38
CA VAL A 33 -4.06 -11.80 -23.16
C VAL A 33 -5.19 -10.78 -22.95
N ALA A 34 -4.98 -9.50 -23.27
CA ALA A 34 -6.03 -8.49 -23.19
C ALA A 34 -7.22 -8.82 -24.10
N LYS A 35 -6.96 -9.17 -25.37
CA LYS A 35 -8.00 -9.61 -26.32
C LYS A 35 -8.71 -10.88 -25.84
N SER A 36 -7.96 -11.86 -25.32
CA SER A 36 -8.54 -13.09 -24.77
C SER A 36 -9.49 -12.82 -23.59
N ARG A 37 -9.06 -11.99 -22.63
CA ARG A 37 -9.89 -11.63 -21.47
C ARG A 37 -11.11 -10.78 -21.85
N PHE A 38 -11.00 -9.91 -22.86
CA PHE A 38 -12.16 -9.20 -23.41
C PHE A 38 -13.23 -10.18 -23.90
N TRP A 39 -12.85 -11.18 -24.72
CA TRP A 39 -13.80 -12.17 -25.23
C TRP A 39 -14.41 -13.04 -24.13
N TYR A 40 -13.62 -13.37 -23.10
CA TYR A 40 -14.13 -14.07 -21.91
C TYR A 40 -15.27 -13.28 -21.25
N PHE A 41 -15.05 -12.02 -20.89
CA PHE A 41 -16.05 -11.21 -20.19
C PHE A 41 -17.25 -10.86 -21.08
N VAL A 42 -17.03 -10.55 -22.36
CA VAL A 42 -18.11 -10.15 -23.25
C VAL A 42 -19.05 -11.33 -23.57
N SER A 43 -18.52 -12.55 -23.59
CA SER A 43 -19.34 -13.76 -23.75
C SER A 43 -20.32 -13.95 -22.59
N GLN A 44 -19.88 -13.63 -21.37
CA GLN A 44 -20.72 -13.72 -20.16
C GLN A 44 -21.78 -12.61 -20.11
N LEU A 45 -21.46 -11.41 -20.58
CA LEU A 45 -22.36 -10.25 -20.48
C LEU A 45 -23.34 -10.13 -21.65
N ARG A 46 -22.92 -10.49 -22.86
CA ARG A 46 -23.68 -10.24 -24.10
C ARG A 46 -23.82 -11.48 -25.00
N LYS A 47 -23.41 -12.66 -24.54
CA LYS A 47 -23.46 -13.92 -25.30
C LYS A 47 -22.74 -13.86 -26.66
N MET A 48 -21.79 -12.92 -26.82
CA MET A 48 -21.02 -12.76 -28.05
C MET A 48 -19.77 -13.65 -28.01
N LYS A 49 -19.52 -14.39 -29.10
CA LYS A 49 -18.36 -15.27 -29.24
C LYS A 49 -17.30 -14.62 -30.14
N LYS A 50 -16.04 -14.98 -29.94
CA LYS A 50 -14.92 -14.53 -30.80
C LYS A 50 -15.10 -14.93 -32.26
N ALA A 51 -15.73 -16.06 -32.55
CA ALA A 51 -15.97 -16.53 -33.92
C ALA A 51 -16.99 -15.65 -34.68
N SER A 52 -17.95 -15.06 -33.97
CA SER A 52 -19.04 -14.27 -34.55
C SER A 52 -18.80 -12.76 -34.46
N GLY A 53 -17.60 -12.34 -34.05
CA GLY A 53 -17.30 -10.95 -33.79
C GLY A 53 -15.83 -10.62 -33.98
N GLU A 54 -15.54 -9.33 -34.01
CA GLU A 54 -14.20 -8.83 -34.31
C GLU A 54 -13.75 -7.83 -33.24
N THR A 55 -12.42 -7.72 -33.07
CA THR A 55 -11.81 -6.72 -32.20
C THR A 55 -11.44 -5.51 -33.05
N VAL A 56 -12.20 -4.42 -32.91
CA VAL A 56 -12.00 -3.18 -33.67
C VAL A 56 -10.76 -2.43 -33.18
N TYR A 57 -10.54 -2.39 -31.87
CA TYR A 57 -9.42 -1.64 -31.28
C TYR A 57 -8.85 -2.38 -30.07
N CYS A 58 -7.53 -2.40 -29.95
CA CYS A 58 -6.83 -2.82 -28.75
C CYS A 58 -5.61 -1.93 -28.58
N GLY A 59 -5.70 -0.97 -27.67
CA GLY A 59 -4.63 -0.01 -27.40
C GLY A 59 -4.31 0.07 -25.92
N LEU A 60 -3.05 0.38 -25.63
CA LEU A 60 -2.60 0.58 -24.27
C LEU A 60 -3.09 1.94 -23.75
N VAL A 61 -3.52 1.97 -22.49
CA VAL A 61 -3.93 3.21 -21.80
C VAL A 61 -2.81 3.61 -20.86
N HIS A 62 -2.24 4.78 -21.12
CA HIS A 62 -1.25 5.37 -20.23
C HIS A 62 -1.94 6.18 -19.13
N GLU A 63 -1.32 6.19 -17.95
CA GLU A 63 -1.79 6.97 -16.82
C GLU A 63 -1.62 8.47 -17.11
N LYS A 64 -2.67 9.27 -16.88
CA LYS A 64 -2.65 10.72 -17.17
C LYS A 64 -1.65 11.48 -16.30
N THR A 65 -1.52 11.07 -15.04
CA THR A 65 -0.70 11.75 -14.02
C THR A 65 0.13 10.73 -13.24
N PRO A 66 1.24 10.23 -13.81
CA PRO A 66 2.04 9.17 -13.20
C PRO A 66 2.86 9.62 -11.99
N LEU A 67 3.08 10.93 -11.81
CA LEU A 67 3.88 11.47 -10.69
C LEU A 67 3.05 11.77 -9.44
N LYS A 68 1.72 11.75 -9.54
CA LYS A 68 0.82 12.10 -8.44
C LYS A 68 0.32 10.84 -7.75
N VAL A 69 0.54 10.74 -6.44
CA VAL A 69 0.00 9.64 -5.63
C VAL A 69 -1.52 9.76 -5.52
N LYS A 70 -2.21 8.67 -5.82
CA LYS A 70 -3.67 8.55 -5.81
C LYS A 70 -4.09 7.38 -4.92
N ASN A 71 -5.33 7.44 -4.46
CA ASN A 71 -5.98 6.30 -3.82
C ASN A 71 -6.93 5.67 -4.84
N PHE A 72 -6.87 4.36 -4.99
CA PHE A 72 -7.68 3.60 -5.94
C PHE A 72 -8.62 2.68 -5.17
N GLY A 73 -9.91 2.77 -5.46
CA GLY A 73 -10.90 1.78 -5.07
C GLY A 73 -11.05 0.73 -6.15
N ILE A 74 -10.99 -0.53 -5.75
CA ILE A 74 -11.13 -1.69 -6.62
C ILE A 74 -12.30 -2.52 -6.11
N TRP A 75 -13.33 -2.64 -6.94
CA TRP A 75 -14.42 -3.58 -6.75
C TRP A 75 -14.09 -4.81 -7.56
N LEU A 76 -13.98 -5.94 -6.87
CA LEU A 76 -13.65 -7.21 -7.47
C LEU A 76 -14.65 -8.27 -7.03
N ARG A 77 -14.83 -9.26 -7.88
CA ARG A 77 -15.42 -10.54 -7.54
C ARG A 77 -14.31 -11.58 -7.60
N TYR A 78 -14.32 -12.53 -6.68
CA TYR A 78 -13.40 -13.65 -6.74
C TYR A 78 -14.09 -14.95 -6.37
N ASP A 79 -13.57 -16.04 -6.93
CA ASP A 79 -14.03 -17.38 -6.63
C ASP A 79 -13.13 -17.97 -5.54
N SER A 80 -13.74 -18.31 -4.42
CA SER A 80 -13.12 -19.10 -3.35
C SER A 80 -13.33 -20.60 -3.61
N ARG A 81 -12.88 -21.45 -2.68
CA ARG A 81 -13.16 -22.89 -2.75
C ARG A 81 -14.64 -23.22 -2.52
N SER A 82 -15.34 -22.37 -1.79
CA SER A 82 -16.73 -22.60 -1.36
C SER A 82 -17.75 -21.86 -2.23
N GLY A 83 -17.35 -20.77 -2.89
CA GLY A 83 -18.27 -19.97 -3.70
C GLY A 83 -17.68 -18.67 -4.20
N THR A 84 -18.51 -17.85 -4.84
CA THR A 84 -18.10 -16.56 -5.40
C THR A 84 -18.43 -15.43 -4.42
N HIS A 85 -17.49 -14.52 -4.19
CA HIS A 85 -17.67 -13.42 -3.24
C HIS A 85 -17.26 -12.08 -3.86
N ASN A 86 -18.03 -11.05 -3.55
CA ASN A 86 -17.70 -9.68 -3.94
C ASN A 86 -16.85 -9.03 -2.84
N MET A 87 -15.84 -8.28 -3.25
CA MET A 87 -14.96 -7.54 -2.36
C MET A 87 -14.74 -6.11 -2.86
N TYR A 88 -14.53 -5.24 -1.89
CA TYR A 88 -14.05 -3.88 -2.12
C TYR A 88 -12.73 -3.67 -1.41
N ARG A 89 -11.70 -3.24 -2.15
CA ARG A 89 -10.36 -2.98 -1.63
C ARG A 89 -9.85 -1.62 -2.08
N GLU A 90 -8.95 -1.05 -1.28
CA GLU A 90 -8.35 0.25 -1.55
C GLU A 90 -6.83 0.09 -1.56
N TYR A 91 -6.19 0.72 -2.56
CA TYR A 91 -4.73 0.74 -2.70
C TYR A 91 -4.27 2.17 -2.96
N ARG A 92 -3.07 2.50 -2.47
CA ARG A 92 -2.44 3.79 -2.71
C ARG A 92 -1.27 3.58 -3.66
N ASP A 93 -1.32 4.20 -4.84
CA ASP A 93 -0.31 4.03 -5.88
C ASP A 93 -0.28 5.26 -6.80
N LEU A 94 0.72 5.33 -7.66
CA LEU A 94 0.90 6.34 -8.71
C LEU A 94 0.05 6.05 -9.96
N THR A 95 -0.12 4.76 -10.28
CA THR A 95 -0.80 4.31 -11.51
C THR A 95 -1.92 3.33 -11.22
N THR A 96 -2.95 3.34 -12.08
CA THR A 96 -4.06 2.40 -12.01
C THR A 96 -3.58 0.94 -12.17
N SER A 97 -2.67 0.73 -13.13
CA SER A 97 -2.03 -0.57 -13.37
C SER A 97 -1.24 -1.09 -12.17
N GLY A 98 -0.55 -0.19 -11.45
CA GLY A 98 0.18 -0.52 -10.23
C GLY A 98 -0.77 -0.99 -9.14
N ALA A 99 -1.84 -0.22 -8.88
CA ALA A 99 -2.85 -0.56 -7.89
C ALA A 99 -3.52 -1.92 -8.16
N VAL A 100 -3.85 -2.22 -9.42
CA VAL A 100 -4.41 -3.54 -9.79
C VAL A 100 -3.37 -4.65 -9.63
N THR A 101 -2.10 -4.39 -9.93
CA THR A 101 -1.02 -5.36 -9.71
C THR A 101 -0.84 -5.67 -8.23
N GLN A 102 -0.91 -4.66 -7.36
CA GLN A 102 -0.93 -4.85 -5.90
C GLN A 102 -2.15 -5.67 -5.48
N CYS A 103 -3.32 -5.41 -6.06
CA CYS A 103 -4.54 -6.16 -5.78
C CYS A 103 -4.42 -7.66 -6.08
N TYR A 104 -3.87 -8.02 -7.24
CA TYR A 104 -3.63 -9.43 -7.58
C TYR A 104 -2.66 -10.11 -6.60
N ARG A 105 -1.58 -9.43 -6.20
CA ARG A 105 -0.62 -9.96 -5.22
C ARG A 105 -1.25 -10.16 -3.85
N ASP A 106 -2.03 -9.19 -3.41
CA ASP A 106 -2.72 -9.20 -2.13
C ASP A 106 -3.79 -10.31 -2.05
N MET A 107 -4.56 -10.47 -3.12
CA MET A 107 -5.53 -11.56 -3.23
C MET A 107 -4.87 -12.95 -3.22
N GLY A 108 -3.71 -13.07 -3.86
CA GLY A 108 -2.88 -14.28 -3.78
C GLY A 108 -2.34 -14.54 -2.36
N ALA A 109 -1.86 -13.51 -1.68
CA ALA A 109 -1.27 -13.66 -0.35
C ALA A 109 -2.31 -13.94 0.74
N ARG A 110 -3.40 -13.17 0.79
CA ARG A 110 -4.40 -13.26 1.88
C ARG A 110 -5.44 -14.34 1.66
N HIS A 111 -5.82 -14.57 0.40
CA HIS A 111 -6.94 -15.46 0.05
C HIS A 111 -6.53 -16.65 -0.80
N ARG A 112 -5.23 -16.80 -1.13
CA ARG A 112 -4.71 -17.82 -2.06
C ARG A 112 -5.46 -17.81 -3.40
N ALA A 113 -6.02 -16.67 -3.77
CA ALA A 113 -6.80 -16.52 -4.99
C ALA A 113 -5.86 -16.37 -6.18
N ARG A 114 -6.05 -17.21 -7.20
CA ARG A 114 -5.26 -17.17 -8.43
C ARG A 114 -5.80 -16.09 -9.38
N ALA A 115 -4.97 -15.63 -10.30
CA ALA A 115 -5.34 -14.57 -11.24
C ALA A 115 -6.58 -14.90 -12.09
N HIS A 116 -6.79 -16.17 -12.45
CA HIS A 116 -7.96 -16.60 -13.21
C HIS A 116 -9.27 -16.55 -12.40
N SER A 117 -9.19 -16.73 -11.08
CA SER A 117 -10.33 -16.70 -10.15
C SER A 117 -10.76 -15.28 -9.78
N ILE A 118 -10.01 -14.25 -10.19
CA ILE A 118 -10.26 -12.85 -9.82
C ILE A 118 -10.82 -12.09 -11.03
N GLN A 119 -11.95 -11.44 -10.82
CA GLN A 119 -12.65 -10.61 -11.79
C GLN A 119 -12.68 -9.17 -11.27
N ILE A 120 -11.97 -8.26 -11.94
CA ILE A 120 -12.00 -6.83 -11.62
C ILE A 120 -13.22 -6.21 -12.29
N MET A 121 -14.16 -5.69 -11.48
CA MET A 121 -15.41 -5.11 -11.99
C MET A 121 -15.26 -3.62 -12.26
N LYS A 122 -14.67 -2.89 -11.30
CA LYS A 122 -14.50 -1.44 -11.39
C LYS A 122 -13.20 -1.03 -10.71
N VAL A 123 -12.51 -0.07 -11.31
CA VAL A 123 -11.37 0.63 -10.71
C VAL A 123 -11.57 2.12 -10.86
N GLU A 124 -11.52 2.84 -9.75
CA GLU A 124 -11.78 4.27 -9.67
C GLU A 124 -10.81 4.95 -8.72
N VAL A 125 -10.45 6.21 -9.03
CA VAL A 125 -9.67 7.06 -8.12
C VAL A 125 -10.61 7.64 -7.06
N ILE A 126 -10.25 7.48 -5.79
CA ILE A 126 -11.05 7.90 -4.65
C ILE A 126 -10.37 9.09 -3.96
N ALA A 127 -11.16 10.12 -3.66
CA ALA A 127 -10.72 11.27 -2.88
C ALA A 127 -10.42 10.86 -1.43
N ALA A 128 -9.45 11.52 -0.79
CA ALA A 128 -8.93 11.13 0.53
C ALA A 128 -10.02 11.04 1.63
N ASN A 129 -11.06 11.87 1.54
CA ASN A 129 -12.21 11.88 2.46
C ASN A 129 -13.14 10.67 2.30
N LYS A 130 -13.21 10.07 1.11
CA LYS A 130 -14.10 8.93 0.78
C LYS A 130 -13.44 7.57 0.99
N CYS A 131 -12.14 7.52 1.26
CA CYS A 131 -11.44 6.27 1.59
C CYS A 131 -12.02 5.67 2.87
N ARG A 132 -12.20 4.35 2.91
CA ARG A 132 -12.80 3.61 4.01
C ARG A 132 -11.77 2.80 4.80
N ARG A 133 -10.70 2.33 4.14
CA ARG A 133 -9.74 1.40 4.77
C ARG A 133 -8.75 2.13 5.67
N PRO A 134 -8.56 1.70 6.94
CA PRO A 134 -7.66 2.37 7.89
C PRO A 134 -6.20 2.37 7.39
N ALA A 135 -5.80 1.28 6.71
CA ALA A 135 -4.48 1.15 6.11
C ALA A 135 -4.15 2.22 5.06
N VAL A 136 -5.16 2.77 4.36
CA VAL A 136 -4.98 3.87 3.41
C VAL A 136 -5.12 5.23 4.12
N LYS A 137 -6.09 5.35 5.03
CA LYS A 137 -6.35 6.58 5.80
C LYS A 137 -5.14 7.08 6.59
N GLN A 138 -4.34 6.17 7.15
CA GLN A 138 -3.13 6.56 7.91
C GLN A 138 -2.14 7.39 7.09
N PHE A 139 -2.14 7.24 5.76
CA PHE A 139 -1.23 7.97 4.87
C PHE A 139 -1.76 9.34 4.44
N HIS A 140 -2.95 9.74 4.90
CA HIS A 140 -3.52 11.06 4.61
C HIS A 140 -3.03 12.15 5.57
N VAL A 141 -2.27 11.77 6.61
CA VAL A 141 -1.73 12.72 7.59
C VAL A 141 -0.48 13.43 7.06
N SER A 142 -0.25 14.66 7.53
CA SER A 142 0.94 15.46 7.20
C SER A 142 2.25 14.75 7.54
N LEU A 143 3.29 15.03 6.74
CA LEU A 143 4.65 14.44 6.81
C LEU A 143 5.25 14.38 8.23
N LEU A 144 5.02 15.38 9.07
CA LEU A 144 5.50 15.41 10.47
C LEU A 144 5.00 14.25 11.34
N LYS A 145 3.77 13.76 11.12
CA LYS A 145 3.23 12.60 11.85
C LYS A 145 3.72 11.26 11.26
N GLN A 146 3.97 11.21 9.95
CA GLN A 146 4.50 10.02 9.29
C GLN A 146 5.96 9.74 9.73
N LEU A 147 6.76 10.80 9.89
CA LEU A 147 8.15 10.70 10.35
C LEU A 147 8.25 10.14 11.79
N ILE A 148 7.40 10.61 12.71
CA ILE A 148 7.40 10.14 14.10
C ILE A 148 6.99 8.66 14.21
N LEU A 149 6.05 8.20 13.37
CA LEU A 149 5.64 6.79 13.36
C LEU A 149 6.78 5.88 12.86
N MET A 150 7.56 6.34 11.88
CA MET A 150 8.67 5.56 11.31
C MET A 150 9.86 5.46 12.28
N LEU A 151 10.16 6.53 13.02
CA LEU A 151 11.21 6.54 14.06
C LEU A 151 10.90 5.61 15.24
N ARG A 152 9.62 5.39 15.58
CA ARG A 152 9.22 4.43 16.63
C ARG A 152 9.54 2.96 16.30
N PHE A 153 9.66 2.58 15.02
CA PHE A 153 9.97 1.21 14.63
C PHE A 153 11.46 0.84 14.70
N HIS A 154 12.37 1.84 14.73
CA HIS A 154 13.80 1.59 14.96
C HIS A 154 14.16 1.46 16.44
N TYR A 155 13.29 1.89 17.35
CA TYR A 155 13.37 1.59 18.78
C TYR A 155 12.68 0.24 19.06
N VAL A 156 13.21 -0.83 18.50
CA VAL A 156 13.00 -2.15 19.10
C VAL A 156 13.89 -2.15 20.34
N GLU A 157 13.30 -2.04 21.54
CA GLU A 157 14.01 -2.48 22.73
C GLU A 157 14.52 -3.89 22.44
N PRO A 158 15.81 -4.18 22.56
CA PRO A 158 16.29 -5.55 22.49
C PRO A 158 15.62 -6.30 23.65
N ALA A 159 14.55 -7.04 23.32
CA ALA A 159 13.86 -7.90 24.23
C ALA A 159 14.89 -8.88 24.80
N ARG A 160 15.25 -8.68 26.08
CA ARG A 160 15.85 -9.64 27.01
C ARG A 160 16.52 -10.85 26.34
N LEU A 161 17.60 -10.61 25.58
CA LEU A 161 18.57 -11.67 25.35
C LEU A 161 19.31 -11.80 26.68
N GLY A 162 19.14 -12.94 27.34
CA GLY A 162 19.69 -13.21 28.67
C GLY A 162 21.10 -12.66 28.81
N SER A 163 21.27 -11.76 29.78
CA SER A 163 22.57 -11.20 30.16
C SER A 163 23.42 -12.29 30.78
N ALA A 164 24.04 -13.12 29.95
CA ALA A 164 25.11 -14.00 30.35
C ALA A 164 25.91 -14.39 29.11
N ARG A 165 26.80 -13.52 28.62
CA ARG A 165 28.17 -13.91 28.20
C ARG A 165 29.06 -12.87 27.50
N LEU A 166 28.65 -11.64 27.22
CA LEU A 166 29.57 -10.70 26.57
C LEU A 166 29.53 -9.35 27.28
N GLY A 167 30.51 -9.14 28.17
CA GLY A 167 30.74 -7.89 28.90
C GLY A 167 31.14 -6.75 27.97
N ILE A 168 30.16 -6.18 27.27
CA ILE A 168 30.35 -4.98 26.45
C ILE A 168 29.83 -3.77 27.26
N PRO A 169 30.67 -2.77 27.57
CA PRO A 169 30.29 -1.64 28.42
C PRO A 169 29.21 -0.77 27.76
N ARG A 170 28.21 -0.37 28.57
CA ARG A 170 27.00 0.40 28.20
C ARG A 170 27.27 1.73 27.49
N GLU A 171 28.44 2.32 27.69
CA GLU A 171 28.72 3.62 27.11
C GLU A 171 28.75 3.54 25.57
N ARG A 172 29.25 2.43 24.96
CA ARG A 172 29.43 2.28 23.50
C ARG A 172 28.18 2.38 22.62
N PHE A 173 27.00 2.28 23.22
CA PHE A 173 25.73 2.35 22.51
C PHE A 173 25.13 3.76 22.46
N HIS A 174 25.38 4.60 23.47
CA HIS A 174 24.81 5.95 23.52
C HIS A 174 25.37 6.84 22.39
N TYR A 175 26.65 6.70 22.07
CA TYR A 175 27.29 7.54 21.05
C TYR A 175 26.88 7.18 19.61
N LYS A 176 26.54 5.92 19.32
CA LYS A 176 26.03 5.52 17.98
C LYS A 176 24.61 6.05 17.70
N ILE A 177 23.80 6.19 18.73
CA ILE A 177 22.44 6.76 18.63
C ILE A 177 22.53 8.29 18.52
N LEU A 178 23.40 8.93 19.30
CA LEU A 178 23.66 10.37 19.19
C LEU A 178 24.23 10.76 17.82
N LEU A 179 25.16 9.98 17.26
CA LEU A 179 25.72 10.26 15.92
C LEU A 179 24.67 10.14 14.81
N THR A 180 23.80 9.12 14.85
CA THR A 180 22.77 8.93 13.81
C THR A 180 21.69 10.00 13.90
N LEU A 181 21.34 10.46 15.10
CA LEU A 181 20.47 11.61 15.30
C LEU A 181 21.12 12.93 14.85
N GLN A 182 22.41 13.14 15.11
CA GLN A 182 23.13 14.33 14.64
C GLN A 182 23.22 14.38 13.11
N TYR A 183 23.56 13.27 12.46
CA TYR A 183 23.62 13.20 10.99
C TYR A 183 22.23 13.43 10.35
N LEU A 184 21.16 12.92 10.96
CA LEU A 184 19.80 13.13 10.45
C LEU A 184 19.32 14.57 10.66
N VAL A 185 19.67 15.20 11.79
CA VAL A 185 19.40 16.62 12.04
C VAL A 185 20.15 17.49 11.02
N VAL A 186 21.42 17.21 10.72
CA VAL A 186 22.19 17.95 9.71
C VAL A 186 21.56 17.82 8.30
N ILE A 187 21.09 16.63 7.91
CA ILE A 187 20.41 16.41 6.62
C ILE A 187 19.07 17.17 6.56
N VAL A 188 18.34 17.26 7.68
CA VAL A 188 17.08 18.02 7.77
C VAL A 188 17.35 19.53 7.75
N MET A 189 18.38 20.00 8.43
CA MET A 189 18.77 21.42 8.44
C MET A 189 19.25 21.91 7.08
N GLN A 190 19.91 21.05 6.29
CA GLN A 190 20.35 21.38 4.92
C GLN A 190 19.21 21.45 3.88
N ARG A 191 17.98 21.02 4.21
CA ARG A 191 16.82 21.04 3.30
C ARG A 191 15.66 21.93 3.76
N VAL A 192 15.76 22.56 4.93
CA VAL A 192 14.74 23.46 5.47
C VAL A 192 15.25 24.90 5.36
N THR A 193 14.76 25.65 4.37
CA THR A 193 15.21 27.01 4.05
C THR A 193 14.65 28.11 4.97
N SER A 194 13.91 27.77 6.04
CA SER A 194 13.34 28.77 6.96
C SER A 194 13.65 28.51 8.44
N VAL A 195 14.30 29.49 9.06
CA VAL A 195 14.80 29.50 10.45
C VAL A 195 13.67 29.29 11.49
N SER A 196 12.45 29.77 11.18
CA SER A 196 11.28 29.64 12.07
C SER A 196 10.70 28.22 12.18
N SER A 197 11.07 27.33 11.26
CA SER A 197 10.68 25.91 11.29
C SER A 197 11.65 25.09 12.14
N VAL A 198 12.92 25.50 12.19
CA VAL A 198 14.01 24.86 12.95
C VAL A 198 13.78 24.98 14.45
N GLN A 199 13.46 26.19 14.94
CA GLN A 199 13.23 26.45 16.37
C GLN A 199 12.05 25.62 16.92
N ARG A 200 10.97 25.52 16.14
CA ARG A 200 9.77 24.74 16.52
C ARG A 200 10.03 23.22 16.55
N VAL A 201 10.99 22.73 15.78
CA VAL A 201 11.40 21.33 15.80
C VAL A 201 12.30 21.05 17.01
N ALA A 202 13.23 21.96 17.32
CA ALA A 202 14.08 21.89 18.50
C ALA A 202 13.26 21.88 19.81
N ASP A 203 12.28 22.80 19.93
CA ASP A 203 11.43 22.91 21.12
C ASP A 203 10.51 21.69 21.35
N LYS A 204 10.17 20.96 20.28
CA LYS A 204 9.38 19.73 20.37
C LYS A 204 10.22 18.52 20.73
N LEU A 205 11.45 18.46 20.23
CA LEU A 205 12.41 17.41 20.59
C LEU A 205 12.81 17.52 22.07
N ALA A 206 13.08 18.73 22.57
CA ALA A 206 13.41 18.98 23.97
C ALA A 206 12.31 18.48 24.92
N ARG A 207 11.03 18.70 24.58
CA ARG A 207 9.89 18.23 25.38
C ARG A 207 9.73 16.70 25.39
N CYS A 208 10.10 16.01 24.30
CA CYS A 208 10.04 14.56 24.25
C CYS A 208 11.12 13.89 25.12
N VAL A 209 12.29 14.52 25.29
CA VAL A 209 13.39 13.99 26.12
C VAL A 209 13.03 14.07 27.61
N VAL A 210 12.50 15.20 28.07
CA VAL A 210 12.12 15.42 29.49
C VAL A 210 11.02 14.45 29.96
N SER A 211 10.10 14.06 29.07
CA SER A 211 9.02 13.14 29.43
C SER A 211 9.48 11.69 29.66
N SER A 212 10.72 11.35 29.30
CA SER A 212 11.30 10.01 29.52
C SER A 212 11.97 9.84 30.88
N GLU A 213 12.34 10.93 31.55
CA GLU A 213 12.97 10.89 32.88
C GLU A 213 11.96 10.68 34.03
N PHE A 214 10.69 11.02 33.81
CA PHE A 214 9.63 10.94 34.83
C PHE A 214 9.17 9.49 35.16
N LEU A 215 9.65 8.47 34.42
CA LEU A 215 9.27 7.06 34.63
C LEU A 215 10.27 6.25 35.48
N ARG A 216 11.29 6.86 36.08
CA ARG A 216 12.17 6.16 37.04
C ARG A 216 11.45 5.98 38.38
N ARG A 217 10.94 4.77 38.65
CA ARG A 217 10.51 4.38 40.01
C ARG A 217 11.70 4.45 40.98
N PRO A 218 11.53 4.90 42.23
CA PRO A 218 12.62 4.87 43.21
C PRO A 218 12.98 3.41 43.58
N PRO A 219 14.25 3.13 43.95
CA PRO A 219 14.69 1.79 44.29
C PRO A 219 14.04 1.29 45.59
N LYS A 220 13.67 0.01 45.62
CA LYS A 220 13.16 -0.67 46.82
C LYS A 220 14.32 -0.98 47.78
N THR A 221 14.20 -0.58 49.04
CA THR A 221 15.07 -1.00 50.14
C THR A 221 14.73 -2.44 50.56
N GLU A 222 15.67 -3.36 50.46
CA GLU A 222 15.55 -4.74 50.95
C GLU A 222 15.82 -4.81 52.47
N SER A 223 14.95 -5.49 53.21
CA SER A 223 15.13 -5.85 54.61
C SER A 223 15.92 -7.16 54.73
N PRO A 224 16.86 -7.31 55.69
CA PRO A 224 17.69 -8.51 55.79
C PRO A 224 16.91 -9.71 56.36
N GLN A 225 17.13 -10.89 55.77
CA GLN A 225 16.57 -12.17 56.24
C GLN A 225 17.36 -12.73 57.43
N PRO A 226 16.70 -13.48 58.35
CA PRO A 226 17.39 -14.11 59.47
C PRO A 226 18.09 -15.40 59.05
N THR A 227 19.34 -15.56 59.51
CA THR A 227 20.14 -16.77 59.37
C THR A 227 19.66 -17.82 60.37
N MET A 228 19.49 -19.07 59.93
CA MET A 228 19.22 -20.21 60.82
C MET A 228 20.52 -20.70 61.48
N VAL A 229 20.55 -20.73 62.82
CA VAL A 229 21.17 -21.74 63.69
C VAL A 229 20.29 -21.89 64.92
#